data_AF-A0A0L6VAX1-F1
#
_entry.id   AF-A0A0L6VAX1-F1
#
_cell.length_a   1.000
_cell.length_b   1.000
_cell.length_c   1.000
_cell.angle_alpha   90.00
_cell.angle_beta   90.00
_cell.angle_gamma   90.00
#
_symmetry.space_group_name_H-M   'P 1'
#
loop_
_entity.id
_entity.type
_entity.pdbx_description
1 polymer ?
#
loop_
_entity_poly.entity_id
_entity_poly.type
_entity_poly.pdbx_seq_one_letter_code
_entity_poly.pdbx_strand_id
1 'polypeptide(L)' 'MTLSIGQNSCLLERFDGTCGPAMQAFLQQTGLYCLAHPDQFPDDHSKIIFMLNNMSGDTTKWAQPLNQTFQRLLP' A
#
# COMPACT_ATOMS: atom_id res chain seq x y z
N MET A 1 10.27 -14.61 22.26
CA MET A 1 8.99 -14.67 21.53
C MET A 1 9.31 -14.40 20.07
N THR A 2 9.51 -15.47 19.31
CA THR A 2 9.92 -15.41 17.90
C THR A 2 8.69 -15.00 17.11
N LEU A 3 8.71 -13.82 16.47
CA LEU A 3 7.63 -13.41 15.57
C LEU A 3 7.79 -14.25 14.30
N SER A 4 7.12 -15.40 14.26
CA SER A 4 6.91 -16.17 13.05
C SER A 4 6.21 -15.25 12.05
N ILE A 5 6.96 -14.69 11.11
CA ILE A 5 6.38 -14.13 9.90
C ILE A 5 5.91 -15.35 9.12
N GLY A 6 4.71 -15.82 9.47
CA GLY A 6 4.02 -16.86 8.73
C GLY A 6 4.00 -16.43 7.29
N GLN A 7 4.55 -17.30 6.43
CA GLN A 7 4.34 -17.31 5.00
C GLN A 7 2.85 -17.51 4.75
N ASN A 8 2.08 -16.46 4.98
CA ASN A 8 0.72 -16.32 4.52
C ASN A 8 0.86 -15.66 3.17
N SER A 9 0.70 -16.43 2.10
CA SER A 9 0.41 -15.96 0.75
C SER A 9 -0.97 -15.25 0.68
N CYS A 10 -1.34 -14.51 1.72
CA CYS A 10 -2.62 -13.88 1.91
C CYS A 10 -2.59 -12.47 1.32
N LEU A 11 -3.56 -12.19 0.44
CA LEU A 11 -3.85 -10.88 -0.12
C LEU A 11 -3.54 -9.73 0.84
N LEU A 12 -2.80 -8.73 0.36
CA LEU A 12 -2.67 -7.45 1.04
C LEU A 12 -4.08 -6.91 1.31
N GLU A 13 -4.46 -6.83 2.59
CA GLU A 13 -5.77 -6.33 2.96
C GLU A 13 -5.83 -4.83 2.67
N ARG A 14 -6.88 -4.40 1.96
CA ARG A 14 -7.02 -3.00 1.56
C ARG A 14 -7.40 -2.16 2.76
N PHE A 15 -6.69 -1.05 2.96
CA PHE A 15 -6.88 -0.16 4.10
C PHE A 15 -8.13 0.71 3.94
N ASP A 16 -9.04 0.63 4.90
CA ASP A 16 -10.32 1.34 4.89
C ASP A 16 -10.29 2.73 5.53
N GLY A 17 -9.14 3.14 6.09
CA GLY A 17 -8.97 4.42 6.79
C GLY A 17 -8.97 4.30 8.31
N THR A 18 -9.11 3.10 8.87
CA THR A 18 -9.12 2.90 10.32
C THR A 18 -7.79 3.33 10.96
N CYS A 19 -7.84 4.36 11.81
CA CYS A 19 -6.66 4.85 12.53
C CYS A 19 -6.12 3.85 13.57
N GLY A 20 -4.87 4.03 13.98
CA GLY A 20 -4.24 3.25 15.05
C GLY A 20 -3.54 1.99 14.53
N PRO A 21 -3.68 0.83 15.19
CA PRO A 21 -2.95 -0.38 14.83
C PRO A 21 -3.13 -0.83 13.38
N ALA A 22 -4.31 -0.62 12.79
CA ALA A 22 -4.60 -0.96 11.40
C ALA A 22 -3.73 -0.15 10.41
N MET A 23 -3.56 1.16 10.65
CA MET A 23 -2.67 2.00 9.84
C MET A 23 -1.21 1.51 9.92
N GLN A 24 -0.73 1.15 11.11
CA GLN A 24 0.63 0.64 11.27
C GLN A 24 0.81 -0.70 10.55
N ALA A 25 -0.16 -1.62 10.67
CA ALA A 25 -0.12 -2.89 9.98
C ALA A 25 -0.11 -2.72 8.46
N PHE A 26 -0.94 -1.80 7.94
CA PHE A 26 -0.97 -1.47 6.51
C PHE A 26 0.39 -0.93 6.02
N LEU A 27 0.99 0.03 6.74
CA LEU A 27 2.30 0.57 6.38
C LEU A 27 3.41 -0.48 6.44
N GLN A 28 3.38 -1.36 7.44
CA GLN A 28 4.37 -2.44 7.57
C GLN A 28 4.24 -3.45 6.42
N GLN A 29 3.02 -3.89 6.09
CA GLN A 29 2.79 -4.87 5.03
C GLN A 29 3.13 -4.30 3.65
N THR A 30 2.69 -3.08 3.34
CA THR A 30 3.01 -2.41 2.07
C THR A 30 4.51 -2.14 1.94
N GLY A 31 5.16 -1.69 3.02
CA GLY A 31 6.61 -1.49 3.05
C GLY A 31 7.39 -2.79 2.79
N LEU A 32 7.02 -3.89 3.46
CA LEU A 32 7.64 -5.20 3.23
C LEU A 32 7.41 -5.71 1.81
N TYR A 33 6.21 -5.52 1.25
CA TYR A 33 5.91 -5.92 -0.13
C TYR A 33 6.76 -5.15 -1.14
N CYS A 34 6.91 -3.83 -0.95
CA CYS A 34 7.76 -3.00 -1.81
C CYS A 34 9.24 -3.42 -1.73
N LEU A 35 9.74 -3.73 -0.52
CA LEU A 35 11.11 -4.20 -0.32
C LEU A 35 11.36 -5.58 -0.94
N ALA A 36 10.35 -6.45 -0.97
CA ALA A 36 10.44 -7.78 -1.55
C ALA A 36 10.40 -7.78 -3.09
N HIS A 37 9.89 -6.71 -3.72
CA HIS A 37 9.72 -6.61 -5.17
C HIS A 37 10.34 -5.30 -5.72
N PRO A 38 11.66 -5.09 -5.55
CA PRO A 38 12.30 -3.83 -5.93
C PRO A 38 12.21 -3.53 -7.44
N ASP A 39 12.04 -4.55 -8.28
CA ASP A 39 11.82 -4.45 -9.72
C ASP A 39 10.45 -3.85 -10.07
N GLN A 40 9.42 -4.09 -9.25
CA GLN A 40 8.07 -3.51 -9.43
C GLN A 40 7.97 -2.11 -8.85
N PHE A 41 8.87 -1.75 -7.93
CA PHE A 41 8.87 -0.49 -7.20
C PHE A 41 10.21 0.26 -7.31
N PRO A 42 10.67 0.58 -8.53
CA PRO A 42 11.99 1.18 -8.76
C PRO A 42 12.10 2.62 -8.22
N ASP A 43 10.97 3.28 -7.99
CA ASP A 43 10.90 4.68 -7.55
C ASP A 43 9.80 4.87 -6.50
N ASP A 44 9.72 6.06 -5.91
CA ASP A 44 8.69 6.36 -4.91
C ASP A 44 7.31 6.53 -5.53
N HIS A 45 7.23 6.82 -6.83
CA HIS A 45 5.97 7.00 -7.55
C HIS A 45 5.17 5.70 -7.63
N SER A 46 5.80 4.62 -8.08
CA SER A 46 5.24 3.26 -8.12
C SER A 46 4.80 2.79 -6.73
N LYS A 47 5.55 3.11 -5.68
CA LYS A 47 5.17 2.81 -4.28
C LYS A 47 3.93 3.58 -3.85
N ILE A 48 3.85 4.87 -4.16
CA ILE A 48 2.69 5.73 -3.84
C ILE A 48 1.44 5.25 -4.57
N ILE A 49 1.52 4.96 -5.87
CA ILE A 49 0.39 4.42 -6.64
C ILE A 49 -0.09 3.09 -6.05
N PHE A 50 0.83 2.21 -5.67
CA PHE A 50 0.49 0.94 -5.04
C PHE A 50 -0.24 1.14 -3.70
N MET A 51 0.24 2.02 -2.83
CA MET A 51 -0.45 2.33 -1.58
C MET A 51 -1.86 2.88 -1.82
N LEU A 52 -2.02 3.79 -2.79
CA LEU A 52 -3.32 4.36 -3.16
C LEU A 52 -4.29 3.30 -3.74
N ASN A 53 -3.78 2.36 -4.54
CA ASN A 53 -4.59 1.27 -5.09
C ASN A 53 -5.07 0.28 -4.02
N ASN A 54 -4.32 0.18 -2.91
CA ASN A 54 -4.67 -0.67 -1.78
C ASN A 54 -5.51 0.03 -0.71
N MET A 55 -6.14 1.16 -1.05
CA MET A 55 -7.15 1.82 -0.21
C MET A 55 -8.55 1.29 -0.51
N SER A 56 -9.45 1.25 0.47
CA SER A 56 -10.83 0.76 0.36
C SER A 56 -11.81 1.62 1.16
N GLY A 57 -13.11 1.34 1.03
CA GLY A 57 -14.14 2.05 1.77
C GLY A 57 -14.09 3.57 1.54
N ASP A 58 -14.26 4.34 2.62
CA ASP A 58 -14.29 5.80 2.57
C ASP A 58 -12.97 6.43 2.14
N THR A 59 -11.84 5.72 2.26
CA THR A 59 -10.56 6.26 1.80
C THR A 59 -10.43 6.40 0.29
N THR A 60 -11.20 5.62 -0.47
CA THR A 60 -11.24 5.72 -1.93
C THR A 60 -11.63 7.11 -2.43
N LYS A 61 -12.43 7.86 -1.65
CA LYS A 61 -12.90 9.20 -1.99
C LYS A 61 -11.75 10.20 -2.14
N TRP A 62 -10.70 10.08 -1.32
CA TRP A 62 -9.51 10.92 -1.43
C TRP A 62 -8.36 10.22 -2.20
N ALA A 63 -8.32 8.88 -2.20
CA ALA A 63 -7.30 8.12 -2.93
C ALA A 63 -7.42 8.25 -4.45
N GLN A 64 -8.64 8.18 -5.00
CA GLN A 64 -8.88 8.23 -6.44
C GLN A 64 -8.36 9.50 -7.13
N PRO A 65 -8.67 10.73 -6.67
CA PRO A 65 -8.17 11.94 -7.33
C PRO A 65 -6.64 12.06 -7.24
N LEU A 66 -6.04 11.60 -6.14
CA LEU A 66 -4.58 11.56 -6.00
C LEU A 66 -3.97 10.56 -6.98
N ASN A 67 -4.53 9.35 -7.07
CA ASN A 67 -4.06 8.30 -7.98
C ASN A 67 -4.09 8.77 -9.43
N GLN A 68 -5.20 9.38 -9.86
CA GLN A 68 -5.32 9.98 -11.20
C GLN A 68 -4.31 11.09 -11.45
N THR A 69 -3.99 11.89 -10.43
CA THR A 69 -2.99 12.96 -10.53
C THR A 69 -1.59 12.36 -10.72
N PHE A 70 -1.21 11.40 -9.88
CA PHE A 70 0.09 10.74 -9.99
C PHE A 70 0.23 9.97 -11.31
N GLN A 71 -0.84 9.35 -11.81
CA GLN A 71 -0.83 8.70 -13.13
C GLN A 71 -0.65 9.69 -14.29
N ARG A 72 -1.23 10.89 -14.21
CA ARG A 72 -1.10 11.93 -15.24
C ARG A 72 0.22 12.69 -15.23
N LEU A 73 1.00 12.59 -14.15
CA LEU A 73 2.31 13.22 -14.04
C LEU A 73 3.45 12.37 -14.64
N LEU A 74 3.12 11.28 -15.34
CA LEU A 74 4.06 10.51 -16.16
C LEU A 74 4.19 11.14 -17.57
N PRO A 75 5.42 11.28 -18.12
CA PRO A 75 5.63 11.47 -19.55
C PRO A 75 5.30 10.20 -20.37
#